data_AF-A0A0K2V2A0-F1
#
_entry.id   AF-A0A0K2V2A0-F1
#
_cell.length_a   1.000
_cell.length_b   1.000
_cell.length_c   1.000
_cell.angle_alpha   90.00
_cell.angle_beta   90.00
_cell.angle_gamma   90.00
#
_symmetry.space_group_name_H-M   'P 1'
#
loop_
_entity.id
_entity.type
_entity.pdbx_description
1 polymer ?
#
loop_
_entity_poly.entity_id
_entity_poly.type
_entity_poly.pdbx_seq_one_letter_code
_entity_poly.pdbx_strand_id
1 'polypeptide(L)'
;GVAHSFSPPYHPQSNGQAEGGVRIIKNGIKKNIGASLEEILFAYRATPLECGSTPAELLGAGRIRTRLDGYLLSPATLPHPSSPSPPSSRKKEFKIKMTVWCRWYSLRQ
;
A
#
# COMPACT_ATOMS: atom_id res chain seq x y z
N GLY A 1 0.49 22.94 -12.03
CA GLY A 1 1.81 22.57 -11.48
C GLY A 1 1.65 21.44 -10.49
N VAL A 2 2.72 20.67 -10.21
CA VAL A 2 2.69 19.54 -9.26
C VAL A 2 3.28 20.00 -7.93
N ALA A 3 2.55 19.79 -6.83
CA ALA A 3 3.05 20.08 -5.49
C ALA A 3 3.87 18.87 -4.99
N HIS A 4 5.12 19.13 -4.59
CA HIS A 4 5.99 18.10 -4.07
C HIS A 4 5.93 18.06 -2.54
N SER A 5 5.66 16.88 -1.98
CA SER A 5 5.63 16.63 -0.54
C SER A 5 6.76 15.69 -0.15
N PHE A 6 7.51 16.04 0.89
CA PHE A 6 8.61 15.23 1.42
C PHE A 6 8.22 14.58 2.75
N SER A 7 8.68 13.34 2.96
CA SER A 7 8.63 12.71 4.27
C SER A 7 9.76 13.22 5.17
N PRO A 8 9.55 13.29 6.50
CA PRO A 8 10.62 13.64 7.42
C PRO A 8 11.78 12.62 7.36
N PRO A 9 13.02 13.05 7.67
CA PRO A 9 14.17 12.17 7.61
C PRO A 9 14.01 11.00 8.61
N TYR A 10 14.49 9.81 8.21
CA TYR A 10 14.45 8.57 9.02
C TYR A 10 13.04 8.13 9.46
N HIS A 11 12.00 8.50 8.71
CA HIS A 11 10.63 8.11 9.00
C HIS A 11 9.98 7.39 7.81
N PRO A 12 10.41 6.13 7.52
CA PRO A 12 9.90 5.36 6.37
C PRO A 12 8.39 5.08 6.46
N GLN A 13 7.83 5.09 7.68
CA GLN A 13 6.40 4.90 7.92
C GLN A 13 5.51 5.93 7.18
N SER A 14 5.98 7.17 6.98
CA SER A 14 5.25 8.16 6.16
C SER A 14 5.08 7.73 4.70
N ASN A 15 6.00 6.93 4.16
CA ASN A 15 5.95 6.40 2.80
C ASN A 15 5.58 4.90 2.74
N GLY A 16 5.02 4.38 3.84
CA GLY A 16 4.83 2.94 4.01
C GLY A 16 3.92 2.29 2.97
N GLN A 17 2.95 3.03 2.40
CA GLN A 17 2.10 2.51 1.33
C GLN A 17 2.88 2.26 0.04
N ALA A 18 3.74 3.20 -0.35
CA ALA A 18 4.58 3.05 -1.54
C ALA A 18 5.58 1.89 -1.35
N GLU A 19 6.23 1.82 -0.18
CA GLU A 19 7.13 0.72 0.17
C GLU A 19 6.41 -0.63 0.18
N GLY A 20 5.17 -0.67 0.67
CA GLY A 20 4.29 -1.84 0.63
C GLY A 20 4.03 -2.33 -0.80
N GLY A 21 3.72 -1.41 -1.72
CA GLY A 21 3.56 -1.73 -3.15
C GLY A 21 4.85 -2.31 -3.76
N VAL A 22 6.00 -1.69 -3.47
CA VAL A 22 7.31 -2.19 -3.93
C VAL A 22 7.58 -3.61 -3.42
N ARG A 23 7.23 -3.89 -2.16
CA ARG A 23 7.37 -5.24 -1.57
C ARG A 23 6.54 -6.27 -2.32
N ILE A 24 5.30 -5.95 -2.68
CA ILE A 24 4.42 -6.86 -3.43
C ILE A 24 5.03 -7.17 -4.81
N ILE A 25 5.48 -6.15 -5.53
CA ILE A 25 6.06 -6.32 -6.87
C ILE A 25 7.34 -7.15 -6.81
N LYS A 26 8.26 -6.84 -5.89
CA LYS A 26 9.50 -7.62 -5.70
C LYS A 26 9.23 -9.08 -5.37
N ASN A 27 8.24 -9.35 -4.53
CA ASN A 27 7.82 -10.71 -4.22
C ASN A 27 7.22 -11.42 -5.43
N GLY A 28 6.47 -10.71 -6.27
CA GLY A 28 5.94 -11.22 -7.54
C GLY A 28 7.06 -11.66 -8.50
N ILE A 29 8.09 -10.83 -8.64
CA ILE A 29 9.28 -11.12 -9.47
C ILE A 29 10.02 -12.34 -8.92
N LYS A 30 10.25 -12.40 -7.61
CA LYS A 30 10.97 -13.51 -6.98
C LYS A 30 10.25 -14.86 -7.16
N LYS A 31 8.92 -14.85 -7.15
CA LYS A 31 8.10 -16.07 -7.25
C LYS A 31 7.88 -16.54 -8.68
N ASN A 32 7.90 -15.64 -9.66
CA ASN A 32 7.60 -15.94 -11.07
C ASN A 32 8.84 -15.69 -11.92
N ILE A 33 9.82 -16.59 -11.81
CA ILE A 33 11.07 -16.50 -12.58
C ILE A 33 10.73 -16.64 -14.07
N GLY A 34 11.06 -15.63 -14.86
CA GLY A 34 10.80 -15.60 -16.31
C GLY A 34 9.52 -14.87 -16.71
N ALA A 35 8.65 -14.50 -15.76
CA ALA A 35 7.53 -13.59 -16.05
C ALA A 35 8.06 -12.17 -16.30
N SER A 36 7.45 -11.48 -17.26
CA SER A 36 7.81 -10.09 -17.51
C SER A 36 7.21 -9.17 -16.44
N LEU A 37 7.77 -7.95 -16.33
CA LEU A 37 7.26 -6.97 -15.37
C LEU A 37 5.79 -6.60 -15.65
N GLU A 38 5.36 -6.59 -16.92
CA GLU A 38 3.99 -6.25 -17.27
C GLU A 38 2.98 -7.30 -16.78
N GLU A 39 3.34 -8.59 -16.83
CA GLU A 39 2.50 -9.68 -16.30
C GLU A 39 2.32 -9.55 -14.78
N ILE A 40 3.41 -9.24 -14.07
CA ILE A 40 3.40 -9.07 -12.62
C ILE A 40 2.56 -7.85 -12.23
N LEU A 41 2.72 -6.73 -12.95
CA LEU A 41 1.94 -5.53 -12.72
C LEU A 41 0.46 -5.73 -13.08
N PHE A 42 0.16 -6.49 -14.14
CA PHE A 42 -1.19 -6.86 -14.50
C PHE A 42 -1.86 -7.68 -13.40
N ALA A 43 -1.17 -8.73 -12.91
CA ALA A 43 -1.64 -9.54 -11.81
C ALA A 43 -1.88 -8.72 -10.55
N TYR A 44 -0.95 -7.82 -10.18
CA TYR A 44 -1.11 -6.91 -9.06
C TYR A 44 -2.37 -6.04 -9.19
N ARG A 45 -2.60 -5.44 -10.37
CA ARG A 45 -3.76 -4.58 -10.62
C ARG A 45 -5.09 -5.31 -10.63
N ALA A 46 -5.10 -6.61 -10.91
CA ALA A 46 -6.29 -7.46 -10.94
C ALA A 46 -6.55 -8.22 -9.63
N THR A 47 -5.57 -8.27 -8.72
CA THR A 47 -5.70 -8.97 -7.43
C THR A 47 -6.34 -8.07 -6.38
N PRO A 48 -7.41 -8.49 -5.69
CA PRO A 48 -8.02 -7.69 -4.64
C PRO A 48 -7.05 -7.52 -3.46
N LEU A 49 -6.99 -6.30 -2.92
CA LEU A 49 -6.24 -6.01 -1.69
C LEU A 49 -7.04 -6.47 -0.46
N GLU A 50 -6.46 -6.27 0.73
CA GLU A 50 -7.13 -6.51 2.01
C GLU A 50 -8.47 -5.77 2.16
N CYS A 51 -8.65 -4.67 1.41
CA CYS A 51 -9.91 -3.93 1.33
C CYS A 51 -10.98 -4.56 0.44
N GLY A 52 -10.70 -5.70 -0.21
CA GLY A 52 -11.60 -6.39 -1.13
C GLY A 52 -11.66 -5.79 -2.54
N SER A 53 -11.15 -4.57 -2.74
CA SER A 53 -11.07 -3.91 -4.04
C SER A 53 -9.69 -4.11 -4.68
N THR A 54 -9.65 -4.16 -6.02
CA THR A 54 -8.41 -4.24 -6.80
C THR A 54 -7.79 -2.86 -7.01
N PRO A 55 -6.46 -2.74 -7.23
CA PRO A 55 -5.84 -1.44 -7.50
C PRO A 55 -6.40 -0.73 -8.74
N ALA A 56 -6.81 -1.49 -9.76
CA ALA A 56 -7.45 -0.93 -10.95
C ALA A 56 -8.81 -0.30 -10.64
N GLU A 57 -9.63 -0.95 -9.80
CA GLU A 57 -10.91 -0.41 -9.34
C GLU A 57 -10.73 0.84 -8.50
N LEU A 58 -9.75 0.84 -7.58
CA LEU A 58 -9.44 2.02 -6.76
C LEU A 58 -8.98 3.23 -7.59
N LEU A 59 -8.37 2.98 -8.76
CA LEU A 59 -7.99 4.02 -9.71
C LEU A 59 -9.17 4.50 -10.59
N GLY A 60 -10.31 3.80 -10.56
CA GLY A 60 -11.46 4.08 -11.41
C GLY A 60 -11.41 3.42 -12.80
N ALA A 61 -10.46 2.50 -13.04
CA ALA A 61 -10.31 1.79 -14.30
C ALA A 61 -11.23 0.55 -14.43
N GLY A 62 -12.09 0.30 -13.44
CA GLY A 62 -12.98 -0.87 -13.39
C GLY A 62 -12.24 -2.19 -13.14
N ARG A 63 -12.99 -3.30 -13.19
CA ARG A 63 -12.43 -4.65 -12.99
C ARG A 63 -11.69 -5.11 -14.24
N ILE A 64 -10.40 -5.41 -14.09
CA ILE A 64 -9.62 -6.08 -15.13
C ILE A 64 -10.05 -7.54 -15.24
N ARG A 65 -10.40 -7.98 -16.45
CA ARG A 65 -10.74 -9.39 -16.71
C ARG A 65 -9.49 -10.27 -16.75
N THR A 66 -9.54 -11.36 -16.01
CA THR A 66 -8.50 -12.39 -15.93
C THR A 66 -9.03 -13.72 -16.46
N ARG A 67 -8.13 -14.68 -16.75
CA ARG A 67 -8.53 -16.03 -17.17
C ARG A 67 -9.40 -16.75 -16.13
N LEU A 68 -9.29 -16.37 -14.86
CA LEU A 68 -10.05 -16.96 -13.75
C LEU A 68 -11.48 -16.43 -13.67
N ASP A 69 -11.77 -15.25 -14.22
CA ASP A 69 -13.13 -14.67 -14.20
C ASP A 69 -14.12 -15.47 -15.05
N GLY A 70 -13.65 -16.28 -16.02
CA GLY A 70 -14.50 -17.20 -16.76
C GLY A 70 -14.96 -18.42 -15.96
N TYR A 71 -14.29 -18.73 -14.84
CA TYR A 71 -14.58 -19.88 -13.99
C TYR A 71 -15.31 -19.52 -12.69
N LEU A 72 -15.26 -18.25 -12.27
CA LEU A 72 -15.92 -17.78 -11.05
C LEU A 72 -17.27 -17.14 -11.41
N LEU A 73 -18.38 -17.80 -11.05
CA LEU A 73 -19.71 -17.21 -11.14
C LEU A 73 -19.84 -16.11 -10.07
N SER A 74 -19.85 -14.86 -10.51
CA SER A 74 -20.10 -13.64 -9.73
C SER A 74 -18.99 -13.25 -8.73
N PRO A 75 -18.60 -11.97 -8.66
CA PRO A 75 -17.62 -11.52 -7.68
C PRO A 75 -18.19 -11.71 -6.28
N ALA A 76 -17.53 -12.54 -5.48
CA ALA A 76 -17.74 -12.53 -4.04
C ALA A 76 -17.40 -11.12 -3.55
N THR A 77 -18.43 -10.33 -3.23
CA THR A 77 -18.28 -9.08 -2.49
C THR A 77 -17.63 -9.44 -1.17
N LEU A 78 -16.31 -9.33 -1.10
CA LEU A 78 -15.61 -9.45 0.17
C LEU A 78 -16.16 -8.33 1.07
N PRO A 79 -16.62 -8.65 2.29
CA PRO A 79 -17.12 -7.63 3.19
C PRO A 79 -16.04 -6.55 3.31
N HIS A 80 -16.43 -5.31 2.99
CA HIS A 80 -15.58 -4.15 3.15
C HIS A 80 -15.03 -4.20 4.58
N PRO A 81 -13.70 -4.18 4.80
CA PRO A 81 -13.19 -4.22 6.15
C PRO A 81 -13.86 -3.10 6.92
N SER A 82 -14.45 -3.50 8.04
CA SER A 82 -15.06 -2.64 9.02
C SER A 82 -14.15 -1.46 9.32
N SER A 83 -14.80 -0.31 9.60
CA SER A 83 -14.18 0.93 10.06
C SER A 83 -12.85 0.66 10.79
N PRO A 84 -11.77 1.39 10.45
CA PRO A 84 -10.49 1.20 11.13
C PRO A 84 -10.72 1.18 12.64
N SER A 85 -10.07 0.23 13.31
CA SER A 85 -10.13 0.11 14.76
C SER A 85 -9.87 1.48 15.38
N PRO A 86 -10.66 1.88 16.41
CA PRO A 86 -10.49 3.19 17.01
C PRO A 86 -9.03 3.34 17.42
N PRO A 87 -8.38 4.46 17.07
CA PRO A 87 -6.97 4.64 17.36
C PRO A 87 -6.75 4.45 18.86
N SER A 88 -5.70 3.70 19.21
CA SER A 88 -5.26 3.54 20.60
C SER A 88 -5.28 4.91 21.29
N SER A 89 -5.95 4.99 22.44
CA SER A 89 -6.36 6.22 23.14
C SER A 89 -5.22 7.14 23.60
N ARG A 90 -3.96 6.78 23.32
CA ARG A 90 -2.79 7.64 23.54
C ARG A 90 -2.37 8.35 22.25
N LYS A 91 -3.07 9.42 21.90
CA LYS A 91 -2.52 10.43 20.99
C LYS A 91 -1.59 11.35 21.79
N LYS A 92 -0.29 11.31 21.49
CA LYS A 92 0.67 12.28 22.03
C LYS A 92 0.62 13.53 21.17
N GLU A 93 -0.04 14.56 21.67
CA GLU A 93 -0.18 15.83 20.98
C GLU A 93 0.94 16.79 21.39
N PHE A 94 1.53 17.49 20.42
CA PHE A 94 2.61 18.44 20.65
C PHE A 94 2.06 19.87 20.58
N LYS A 95 2.39 20.68 21.60
CA LYS A 95 2.04 22.11 21.64
C LYS A 95 3.27 22.95 21.32
N ILE A 96 3.03 24.11 20.71
CA ILE A 96 4.07 25.12 20.48
C ILE A 96 4.72 25.46 21.83
N LYS A 97 6.05 25.59 21.87
CA LYS A 97 6.90 25.77 23.07
C LYS A 97 7.06 24.55 23.99
N MET A 98 6.63 23.36 23.58
CA MET A 98 6.92 22.14 24.34
C MET A 98 8.32 21.61 24.03
N THR A 99 9.11 21.33 25.07
CA THR A 99 10.41 20.67 24.93
C THR A 99 10.20 19.22 24.47
N VAL A 100 10.89 18.85 23.39
CA VAL A 100 10.85 17.49 22.82
C VAL A 100 12.26 16.99 22.61
N TRP A 101 12.46 15.69 22.83
CA TRP A 101 13.72 15.02 22.51
C TRP A 101 13.62 14.42 21.11
N CYS A 102 14.66 14.60 20.30
CA CYS A 102 14.76 13.96 18.99
C CYS A 102 15.77 12.81 19.03
N ARG A 103 15.58 11.82 18.16
CA ARG A 103 16.56 10.76 17.95
C ARG A 103 17.72 11.31 17.11
N TRP A 104 18.94 11.08 17.58
CA TRP A 104 20.17 11.44 16.89
C TRP A 104 20.62 10.28 16.01
N TYR A 105 20.69 10.49 14.69
CA TYR A 105 20.90 9.42 13.70
C TYR A 105 22.29 9.42 13.03
N SER A 106 23.24 10.27 13.46
CA SER A 106 24.50 10.48 12.73
C SER A 106 25.61 9.43 12.90
N LEU A 107 25.32 8.24 13.46
CA LEU A 107 26.30 7.17 13.67
C LEU A 107 25.74 5.80 13.26
N ARG A 108 25.62 5.58 11.95
CA ARG A 108 25.50 4.26 11.34
C ARG A 108 26.04 4.34 9.91
N GLN A 109 27.36 4.29 9.80
CA GLN A 109 28.04 3.79 8.60
C GLN A 109 28.33 2.31 8.80
#